data_AF-A0AA36JDP4-F1
#
_entry.id   AF-A0AA36JDP4-F1
#
_cell.length_a   1.000
_cell.length_b   1.000
_cell.length_c   1.000
_cell.angle_alpha   90.00
_cell.angle_beta   90.00
_cell.angle_gamma   90.00
#
_symmetry.space_group_name_H-M   'P 1'
#
loop_
_entity.id
_entity.type
_entity.pdbx_description
1 polymer ?
#
loop_
_entity_poly.entity_id
_entity_poly.type
_entity_poly.pdbx_seq_one_letter_code
_entity_poly.pdbx_strand_id
1 'polypeptide(L)'
;MLPLLLGCYVLATLYSASANKLRSQGGARGALAALRRGRCWTRTCRSAFSPRGAECPCSSGLVRFGEGDRWVAANRAGALTCNVSTFGEDPAFNRMKECWCAVGERPAQPARTAIVMLSRHPPDLKTWIRYHLHHAGVEHIFIKAEDSPQVAELVRQLPAADQEKVSVWESSAASLLGVDSRPPDDYTTLQARQTAVMARAKSACEEKGIDWLIHIDDDELLYTPQHRTIGDLLAAVPSAFLQAYLPNVEAVYNSPEVESCFEQTDKVNLNRYTFQSYANGKSAVRVAAKEVHPAGPHLWRDSLNQDLQSVHLDQEPFGAPIMVVHYESCPFSRWQDKFWELGNTSPESISRIPFPFYRKSISQMQTCRSVGKDQSLSSLGCDQASLMQLWSEWKTARNPALKEEDLMPIHIPWEDIRNA
;
A
#
# COMPACT_ATOMS: atom_id res chain seq x y z
N MET A 1 -32.64 -21.16 0.31
CA MET A 1 -32.16 -20.10 1.21
C MET A 1 -30.92 -19.46 0.58
N LEU A 2 -31.17 -18.49 -0.29
CA LEU A 2 -30.22 -17.47 -0.77
C LEU A 2 -30.20 -16.36 0.32
N PRO A 3 -29.06 -15.78 0.69
CA PRO A 3 -28.30 -14.91 -0.20
C PRO A 3 -26.76 -15.05 -0.04
N LEU A 4 -26.11 -15.59 -1.06
CA LEU A 4 -24.67 -15.50 -1.27
C LEU A 4 -24.47 -14.68 -2.56
N LEU A 5 -23.56 -13.72 -2.52
CA LEU A 5 -22.95 -13.07 -3.69
C LEU A 5 -23.65 -11.82 -4.28
N LEU A 6 -23.89 -10.79 -3.46
CA LEU A 6 -24.06 -9.41 -3.97
C LEU A 6 -22.86 -8.47 -3.71
N GLY A 7 -21.85 -8.88 -2.95
CA GLY A 7 -20.76 -7.99 -2.52
C GLY A 7 -19.73 -7.59 -3.59
N CYS A 8 -19.58 -8.36 -4.67
CA CYS A 8 -18.75 -7.96 -5.83
C CYS A 8 -19.45 -6.95 -6.76
N TYR A 9 -20.76 -6.75 -6.61
CA TYR A 9 -21.58 -6.17 -7.67
C TYR A 9 -21.82 -4.65 -7.56
N VAL A 10 -21.41 -3.99 -6.47
CA VAL A 10 -21.66 -2.54 -6.32
C VAL A 10 -20.44 -1.68 -6.63
N LEU A 11 -19.19 -2.13 -6.42
CA LEU A 11 -18.02 -1.26 -6.64
C LEU A 11 -17.38 -1.37 -8.03
N ALA A 12 -17.39 -2.55 -8.68
CA ALA A 12 -16.86 -2.66 -10.05
C ALA A 12 -17.80 -2.02 -11.09
N THR A 13 -19.12 -2.09 -10.87
CA THR A 13 -20.13 -1.52 -11.77
C THR A 13 -20.34 -0.02 -11.57
N LEU A 14 -20.07 0.53 -10.38
CA LEU A 14 -20.13 1.99 -10.15
C LEU A 14 -18.86 2.73 -10.60
N TYR A 15 -17.69 2.08 -10.64
CA TYR A 15 -16.47 2.74 -11.11
C TYR A 15 -16.39 2.90 -12.63
N SER A 16 -17.04 2.03 -13.42
CA SER A 16 -17.07 2.19 -14.88
C SER A 16 -17.99 3.33 -15.36
N ALA A 17 -18.90 3.82 -14.51
CA ALA A 17 -19.83 4.90 -14.86
C ALA A 17 -19.34 6.30 -14.43
N SER A 18 -18.44 6.42 -13.45
CA SER A 18 -17.89 7.71 -13.02
C SER A 18 -16.69 8.20 -13.83
N ALA A 19 -16.05 7.34 -14.62
CA ALA A 19 -14.93 7.73 -15.49
C ALA A 19 -15.32 8.72 -16.61
N ASN A 20 -16.62 8.88 -16.92
CA ASN A 20 -17.10 9.74 -18.01
C ASN A 20 -17.69 11.09 -17.55
N LYS A 21 -17.60 11.47 -16.26
CA LYS A 21 -18.23 12.71 -15.77
C LYS A 21 -17.36 13.61 -14.89
N LEU A 22 -16.04 13.55 -15.03
CA LEU A 22 -15.10 14.49 -14.40
C LEU A 22 -14.31 15.27 -15.48
N ARG A 23 -15.01 16.09 -16.26
CA ARG A 23 -14.39 17.03 -17.22
C ARG A 23 -14.59 18.50 -16.90
N SER A 24 -15.15 18.84 -15.74
CA SER A 24 -15.22 20.23 -15.30
C SER A 24 -15.06 20.32 -13.80
N GLN A 25 -13.86 20.65 -13.32
CA GLN A 25 -13.58 21.55 -12.17
C GLN A 25 -12.06 21.84 -12.15
N GLY A 26 -11.68 23.03 -12.62
CA GLY A 26 -10.29 23.46 -12.86
C GLY A 26 -9.51 23.91 -11.62
N GLY A 27 -9.62 23.18 -10.49
CA GLY A 27 -8.96 23.57 -9.22
C GLY A 27 -7.81 22.68 -8.75
N ALA A 28 -7.66 21.46 -9.28
CA ALA A 28 -6.80 20.42 -8.66
C ALA A 28 -5.33 20.38 -9.12
N ARG A 29 -4.86 21.31 -9.97
CA ARG A 29 -3.53 21.20 -10.60
C ARG A 29 -2.35 21.76 -9.79
N GLY A 30 -2.60 22.52 -8.73
CA GLY A 30 -1.53 23.17 -7.94
C GLY A 30 -1.00 22.36 -6.75
N ALA A 31 -1.74 21.34 -6.28
CA ALA A 31 -1.43 20.64 -5.03
C ALA A 31 -0.56 19.38 -5.20
N LEU A 32 -0.63 18.69 -6.36
CA LEU A 32 0.06 17.42 -6.67
C LEU A 32 1.53 17.59 -7.07
N ALA A 33 2.25 18.42 -6.33
CA ALA A 33 3.59 18.82 -6.69
C ALA A 33 4.49 18.97 -5.46
N ALA A 34 3.89 18.85 -4.28
CA ALA A 34 4.46 19.15 -2.98
C ALA A 34 5.59 18.20 -2.50
N LEU A 35 5.66 16.99 -3.07
CA LEU A 35 6.03 15.83 -2.25
C LEU A 35 7.49 15.37 -2.30
N ARG A 36 8.38 15.88 -3.17
CA ARG A 36 9.64 15.15 -3.46
C ARG A 36 10.99 15.71 -3.00
N ARG A 37 11.15 16.94 -2.48
CA ARG A 37 12.42 17.41 -1.82
C ARG A 37 12.21 18.65 -0.94
N GLY A 38 11.52 18.54 0.20
CA GLY A 38 11.32 19.65 1.17
C GLY A 38 10.80 20.96 0.57
N ARG A 39 10.29 20.91 -0.66
CA ARG A 39 9.87 22.01 -1.49
C ARG A 39 8.73 21.48 -2.31
N CYS A 40 7.64 22.20 -2.28
CA CYS A 40 6.60 21.99 -3.25
C CYS A 40 7.15 22.30 -4.62
N TRP A 41 6.57 21.73 -5.65
CA TRP A 41 6.78 22.17 -7.00
C TRP A 41 5.46 22.73 -7.50
N THR A 42 5.46 23.42 -8.62
CA THR A 42 4.23 23.80 -9.30
C THR A 42 4.54 23.82 -10.78
N ARG A 43 3.59 23.31 -11.57
CA ARG A 43 3.74 23.31 -13.02
C ARG A 43 3.63 24.75 -13.49
N THR A 44 4.73 25.32 -13.97
CA THR A 44 4.75 26.72 -14.41
C THR A 44 4.33 26.87 -15.87
N CYS A 45 4.72 25.93 -16.74
CA CYS A 45 4.31 25.93 -18.16
C CYS A 45 4.35 24.52 -18.79
N ARG A 46 3.64 24.37 -19.92
CA ARG A 46 3.84 23.28 -20.90
C ARG A 46 4.76 23.78 -22.01
N SER A 47 5.71 22.98 -22.51
CA SER A 47 6.49 23.38 -23.69
C SER A 47 5.55 23.48 -24.89
N ALA A 48 5.05 24.67 -25.20
CA ALA A 48 4.41 24.91 -26.49
C ALA A 48 5.53 25.03 -27.52
N PHE A 49 5.34 24.39 -28.66
CA PHE A 49 6.10 24.59 -29.90
C PHE A 49 5.87 26.02 -30.41
N SER A 50 6.30 27.02 -29.64
CA SER A 50 6.18 28.44 -29.97
C SER A 50 7.58 28.98 -30.29
N PRO A 51 7.80 29.56 -31.48
CA PRO A 51 9.07 30.20 -31.85
C PRO A 51 9.46 31.37 -30.93
N ARG A 52 8.54 31.84 -30.08
CA ARG A 52 8.75 32.90 -29.07
C ARG A 52 8.43 32.35 -27.68
N GLY A 53 9.21 31.37 -27.23
CA GLY A 53 8.94 30.56 -26.04
C GLY A 53 8.39 31.39 -24.87
N ALA A 54 7.27 30.93 -24.30
CA ALA A 54 6.65 31.59 -23.16
C ALA A 54 7.61 31.56 -21.97
N GLU A 55 7.82 32.73 -21.37
CA GLU A 55 8.58 32.91 -20.14
C GLU A 55 7.79 32.33 -18.95
N CYS A 56 8.41 31.40 -18.22
CA CYS A 56 7.83 30.71 -17.09
C CYS A 56 8.35 31.34 -15.80
N PRO A 57 7.50 32.02 -15.01
CA PRO A 57 7.94 32.65 -13.78
C PRO A 57 8.28 31.59 -12.74
N CYS A 58 9.48 31.69 -12.13
CA CYS A 58 9.86 30.89 -10.98
C CYS A 58 10.53 31.75 -9.90
N SER A 59 9.77 32.06 -8.84
CA SER A 59 10.25 32.90 -7.74
C SER A 59 11.29 32.23 -6.84
N SER A 60 11.30 30.90 -6.75
CA SER A 60 12.29 30.16 -5.96
C SER A 60 13.66 30.01 -6.63
N GLY A 61 13.74 30.30 -7.93
CA GLY A 61 14.92 30.07 -8.76
C GLY A 61 15.26 28.61 -9.02
N LEU A 62 14.62 27.64 -8.35
CA LEU A 62 14.91 26.22 -8.54
C LEU A 62 13.88 25.59 -9.48
N VAL A 63 14.36 25.11 -10.63
CA VAL A 63 13.51 24.70 -11.76
C VAL A 63 13.92 23.33 -12.28
N ARG A 64 12.98 22.57 -12.84
CA ARG A 64 13.28 21.30 -13.51
C ARG A 64 12.48 21.14 -14.80
N PHE A 65 13.07 20.42 -15.74
CA PHE A 65 12.58 20.18 -17.10
C PHE A 65 12.64 18.69 -17.42
N GLY A 66 11.57 18.11 -17.94
CA GLY A 66 11.51 16.66 -18.17
C GLY A 66 10.12 16.11 -18.47
N GLU A 67 10.01 14.78 -18.49
CA GLU A 67 8.77 14.02 -18.68
C GLU A 67 8.85 12.73 -17.82
N GLY A 68 7.76 12.38 -17.14
CA GLY A 68 7.66 11.11 -16.40
C GLY A 68 8.70 10.99 -15.28
N ASP A 69 9.67 10.08 -15.43
CA ASP A 69 10.76 9.82 -14.51
C ASP A 69 12.10 10.48 -14.92
N ARG A 70 12.18 11.13 -16.09
CA ARG A 70 13.43 11.70 -16.64
C ARG A 70 13.45 13.22 -16.56
N TRP A 71 14.33 13.78 -15.75
CA TRP A 71 14.37 15.21 -15.44
C TRP A 71 15.78 15.75 -15.28
N VAL A 72 15.97 17.01 -15.72
CA VAL A 72 17.15 17.82 -15.44
C VAL A 72 16.74 19.03 -14.62
N ALA A 73 17.52 19.36 -13.59
CA ALA A 73 17.27 20.48 -12.69
C ALA A 73 18.31 21.57 -12.90
N ALA A 74 17.88 22.82 -12.77
CA ALA A 74 18.75 23.98 -12.82
C ALA A 74 18.37 24.98 -11.73
N ASN A 75 19.35 25.77 -11.30
CA ASN A 75 19.11 26.92 -10.43
C ASN A 75 19.25 28.19 -11.26
N ARG A 76 18.13 28.82 -11.61
CA ARG A 76 18.03 30.06 -12.36
C ARG A 76 16.91 30.92 -11.80
N ALA A 77 17.28 32.05 -11.19
CA ALA A 77 16.33 33.03 -10.69
C ALA A 77 15.61 33.76 -11.85
N GLY A 78 14.30 33.96 -11.71
CA GLY A 78 13.51 34.76 -12.64
C GLY A 78 12.66 33.96 -13.63
N ALA A 79 12.25 34.62 -14.71
CA ALA A 79 11.51 34.00 -15.80
C ALA A 79 12.45 33.18 -16.70
N LEU A 80 12.03 31.96 -17.07
CA LEU A 80 12.84 31.07 -17.91
C LEU A 80 12.05 30.50 -19.08
N THR A 81 12.73 30.17 -20.17
CA THR A 81 12.12 29.48 -21.30
C THR A 81 12.20 27.96 -21.12
N CYS A 82 11.07 27.26 -21.19
CA CYS A 82 11.02 25.82 -20.97
C CYS A 82 11.51 25.01 -22.20
N ASN A 83 12.82 24.91 -22.40
CA ASN A 83 13.44 24.22 -23.54
C ASN A 83 14.81 23.62 -23.24
N VAL A 84 15.29 22.73 -24.12
CA VAL A 84 16.59 22.04 -23.98
C VAL A 84 17.76 23.03 -23.86
N SER A 85 17.76 24.13 -24.63
CA SER A 85 18.83 25.13 -24.57
C SER A 85 18.99 25.78 -23.20
N THR A 86 17.90 25.90 -22.42
CA THR A 86 17.93 26.50 -21.09
C THR A 86 18.55 25.58 -20.04
N PHE A 87 18.36 24.27 -20.22
CA PHE A 87 18.78 23.22 -19.27
C PHE A 87 20.06 22.49 -19.70
N GLY A 88 20.51 22.66 -20.95
CA GLY A 88 21.77 22.10 -21.46
C GLY A 88 21.71 20.61 -21.82
N GLU A 89 20.62 19.93 -21.48
CA GLU A 89 20.45 18.49 -21.67
C GLU A 89 18.97 18.18 -21.98
N ASP A 90 18.75 17.18 -22.85
CA ASP A 90 17.43 16.64 -23.14
C ASP A 90 17.22 15.32 -22.37
N PRO A 91 16.50 15.33 -21.23
CA PRO A 91 16.29 14.12 -20.43
C PRO A 91 15.37 13.09 -21.12
N ALA A 92 14.60 13.49 -22.14
CA ALA A 92 13.63 12.65 -22.81
C ALA A 92 13.57 13.00 -24.31
N PHE A 93 14.53 12.45 -25.05
CA PHE A 93 14.66 12.69 -26.49
C PHE A 93 13.39 12.32 -27.26
N ASN A 94 12.99 13.20 -28.19
CA ASN A 94 11.79 13.07 -29.02
C ASN A 94 10.47 12.95 -28.24
N ARG A 95 10.44 13.39 -26.98
CA ARG A 95 9.25 13.43 -26.13
C ARG A 95 8.90 14.85 -25.71
N MET A 96 7.61 15.07 -25.44
CA MET A 96 7.10 16.35 -24.93
C MET A 96 7.48 16.50 -23.45
N LYS A 97 8.12 17.62 -23.11
CA LYS A 97 8.61 17.91 -21.77
C LYS A 97 7.86 19.06 -21.15
N GLU A 98 8.01 19.23 -19.84
CA GLU A 98 7.39 20.32 -19.10
C GLU A 98 8.33 20.88 -18.05
N CYS A 99 8.02 22.10 -17.58
CA CYS A 99 8.81 22.77 -16.56
C CYS A 99 8.03 22.94 -15.27
N TRP A 100 8.75 22.70 -14.17
CA TRP A 100 8.25 22.80 -12.82
C TRP A 100 9.15 23.73 -12.02
N CYS A 101 8.55 24.64 -11.27
CA CYS A 101 9.23 25.53 -10.34
C CYS A 101 9.05 25.03 -8.92
N ALA A 102 10.08 25.10 -8.10
CA ALA A 102 9.92 24.84 -6.68
C ALA A 102 9.13 25.98 -6.01
N VAL A 103 8.28 25.67 -5.05
CA VAL A 103 7.56 26.57 -4.16
C VAL A 103 8.00 26.20 -2.74
N GLY A 104 8.56 27.15 -1.98
CA GLY A 104 8.67 27.02 -0.51
C GLY A 104 7.30 27.29 0.12
N GLU A 105 6.91 26.77 1.29
CA GLU A 105 7.63 26.29 2.48
C GLU A 105 7.31 24.82 2.84
N ARG A 106 8.17 24.20 3.65
CA ARG A 106 7.94 22.91 4.32
C ARG A 106 6.76 23.05 5.29
N PRO A 107 5.86 22.05 5.45
CA PRO A 107 4.95 22.04 6.59
C PRO A 107 5.74 22.22 7.89
N ALA A 108 5.26 23.07 8.80
CA ALA A 108 6.02 23.53 9.96
C ALA A 108 6.48 22.39 10.89
N GLN A 109 5.84 21.21 10.87
CA GLN A 109 6.30 19.96 11.48
C GLN A 109 5.75 18.74 10.70
N PRO A 110 6.40 17.56 10.77
CA PRO A 110 5.83 16.31 10.26
C PRO A 110 4.51 16.01 10.95
N ALA A 111 3.55 15.43 10.23
CA ALA A 111 2.28 15.02 10.81
C ALA A 111 2.49 13.80 11.70
N ARG A 112 1.76 13.72 12.81
CA ARG A 112 1.76 12.56 13.71
C ARG A 112 0.92 11.46 13.08
N THR A 113 1.50 10.28 12.88
CA THR A 113 0.85 9.20 12.14
C THR A 113 0.72 7.95 12.98
N ALA A 114 -0.41 7.26 12.86
CA ALA A 114 -0.60 5.95 13.44
C ALA A 114 -1.03 4.94 12.37
N ILE A 115 -0.72 3.68 12.65
CA ILE A 115 -1.21 2.55 11.86
C ILE A 115 -2.06 1.63 12.72
N VAL A 116 -3.01 0.95 12.08
CA VAL A 116 -3.87 -0.05 12.71
C VAL A 116 -3.91 -1.31 11.88
N MET A 117 -3.83 -2.46 12.54
CA MET A 117 -4.00 -3.76 11.89
C MET A 117 -4.85 -4.73 12.72
N LEU A 118 -5.47 -5.67 12.03
CA LEU A 118 -6.01 -6.90 12.61
C LEU A 118 -5.22 -8.06 12.01
N SER A 119 -4.60 -8.88 12.85
CA SER A 119 -3.76 -10.00 12.39
C SER A 119 -3.94 -11.26 13.24
N ARG A 120 -3.71 -12.39 12.58
CA ARG A 120 -3.62 -13.73 13.15
C ARG A 120 -2.31 -14.36 12.67
N HIS A 121 -1.49 -14.80 13.61
CA HIS A 121 -0.18 -15.41 13.40
C HIS A 121 0.75 -14.60 12.46
N PRO A 122 1.07 -13.33 12.78
CA PRO A 122 1.95 -12.52 11.94
C PRO A 122 3.36 -13.13 11.90
N PRO A 123 3.93 -13.43 10.72
CA PRO A 123 5.15 -14.22 10.59
C PRO A 123 6.41 -13.47 11.06
N ASP A 124 6.53 -12.18 10.76
CA ASP A 124 7.73 -11.37 11.08
C ASP A 124 7.36 -10.05 11.77
N LEU A 125 6.52 -10.17 12.82
CA LEU A 125 5.94 -9.01 13.50
C LEU A 125 6.98 -8.06 14.09
N LYS A 126 8.08 -8.59 14.64
CA LYS A 126 9.11 -7.76 15.26
C LYS A 126 9.76 -6.84 14.23
N THR A 127 10.13 -7.38 13.07
CA THR A 127 10.72 -6.61 11.96
C THR A 127 9.72 -5.60 11.42
N TRP A 128 8.46 -6.01 11.27
CA TRP A 128 7.38 -5.12 10.84
C TRP A 128 7.16 -3.93 11.79
N ILE A 129 7.15 -4.16 13.11
CA ILE A 129 7.01 -3.09 14.11
C ILE A 129 8.19 -2.13 14.02
N ARG A 130 9.42 -2.65 14.03
CA ARG A 130 10.63 -1.83 14.00
C ARG A 130 10.74 -1.01 12.73
N TYR A 131 10.40 -1.59 11.58
CA TYR A 131 10.33 -0.86 10.32
C TYR A 131 9.40 0.35 10.43
N HIS A 132 8.18 0.14 10.91
CA HIS A 132 7.19 1.21 10.94
C HIS A 132 7.56 2.30 11.94
N LEU A 133 8.08 1.95 13.13
CA LEU A 133 8.51 2.92 14.14
C LEU A 133 9.76 3.69 13.71
N HIS A 134 10.82 2.99 13.28
CA HIS A 134 12.17 3.56 13.16
C HIS A 134 12.51 4.01 11.75
N HIS A 135 11.90 3.43 10.71
CA HIS A 135 12.15 3.81 9.32
C HIS A 135 10.99 4.60 8.71
N ALA A 136 9.75 4.12 8.82
CA ALA A 136 8.59 4.81 8.26
C ALA A 136 8.20 6.05 9.08
N GLY A 137 8.66 6.15 10.34
CA GLY A 137 8.35 7.25 11.25
C GLY A 137 6.89 7.26 11.70
N VAL A 138 6.30 6.08 11.85
CA VAL A 138 4.98 5.90 12.48
C VAL A 138 5.13 6.13 13.98
N GLU A 139 4.24 6.93 14.54
CA GLU A 139 4.31 7.32 15.94
C GLU A 139 3.64 6.32 16.88
N HIS A 140 2.53 5.72 16.43
CA HIS A 140 1.79 4.74 17.22
C HIS A 140 1.26 3.59 16.36
N ILE A 141 1.31 2.37 16.89
CA ILE A 141 0.83 1.15 16.24
C ILE A 141 -0.29 0.55 17.08
N PHE A 142 -1.45 0.33 16.48
CA PHE A 142 -2.57 -0.40 17.09
C PHE A 142 -2.68 -1.79 16.48
N ILE A 143 -2.64 -2.82 17.32
CA ILE A 143 -2.69 -4.23 16.89
C ILE A 143 -3.89 -4.90 17.54
N LYS A 144 -4.86 -5.35 16.73
CA LYS A 144 -5.82 -6.36 17.17
C LYS A 144 -5.25 -7.73 16.86
N ALA A 145 -4.91 -8.49 17.91
CA ALA A 145 -4.45 -9.87 17.77
C ALA A 145 -5.64 -10.85 17.88
N GLU A 146 -5.81 -11.69 16.86
CA GLU A 146 -6.76 -12.81 16.87
C GLU A 146 -5.99 -14.12 17.00
N ASP A 147 -6.33 -14.92 18.02
CA ASP A 147 -5.73 -16.23 18.32
C ASP A 147 -4.20 -16.23 18.31
N SER A 148 -3.60 -15.11 18.72
CA SER A 148 -2.17 -14.88 18.66
C SER A 148 -1.63 -14.34 19.98
N PRO A 149 -1.73 -15.10 21.09
CA PRO A 149 -1.26 -14.65 22.40
C PRO A 149 0.24 -14.27 22.41
N GLN A 150 1.02 -14.88 21.52
CA GLN A 150 2.43 -14.55 21.31
C GLN A 150 2.69 -13.10 20.89
N VAL A 151 1.69 -12.38 20.35
CA VAL A 151 1.82 -10.97 19.96
C VAL A 151 2.07 -10.08 21.18
N ALA A 152 1.30 -10.26 22.25
CA ALA A 152 1.47 -9.47 23.46
C ALA A 152 2.79 -9.79 24.17
N GLU A 153 3.23 -11.06 24.13
CA GLU A 153 4.54 -11.47 24.62
C GLU A 153 5.67 -10.79 23.85
N LEU A 154 5.61 -10.81 22.52
CA LEU A 154 6.60 -10.16 21.66
C LEU A 154 6.69 -8.66 21.96
N VAL A 155 5.55 -7.97 22.11
CA VAL A 155 5.55 -6.54 22.44
C VAL A 155 6.17 -6.27 23.81
N ARG A 156 5.92 -7.11 24.82
CA ARG A 156 6.54 -6.99 26.15
C ARG A 156 8.06 -7.19 26.14
N GLN A 157 8.61 -7.81 25.10
CA GLN A 157 10.04 -8.01 24.90
C GLN A 157 10.72 -6.90 24.08
N LEU A 158 9.96 -5.94 23.54
CA LEU A 158 10.53 -4.78 22.85
C LEU A 158 11.24 -3.83 23.83
N PRO A 159 12.13 -2.93 23.36
CA PRO A 159 12.64 -1.85 24.20
C PRO A 159 11.51 -0.98 24.77
N ALA A 160 11.66 -0.46 26.00
CA ALA A 160 10.60 0.30 26.68
C ALA A 160 10.04 1.46 25.84
N ALA A 161 10.92 2.17 25.13
CA ALA A 161 10.54 3.28 24.23
C ALA A 161 9.63 2.84 23.05
N ASP A 162 9.75 1.59 22.61
CA ASP A 162 8.91 1.01 21.56
C ASP A 162 7.61 0.46 22.13
N GLN A 163 7.65 -0.12 23.35
CA GLN A 163 6.45 -0.62 24.03
C GLN A 163 5.40 0.49 24.20
N GLU A 164 5.82 1.70 24.57
CA GLU A 164 4.91 2.85 24.75
C GLU A 164 4.21 3.28 23.46
N LYS A 165 4.78 2.93 22.29
CA LYS A 165 4.27 3.25 20.95
C LYS A 165 3.42 2.13 20.34
N VAL A 166 3.23 1.02 21.03
CA VAL A 166 2.45 -0.13 20.54
C VAL A 166 1.31 -0.43 21.50
N SER A 167 0.08 -0.49 20.98
CA SER A 167 -1.10 -0.90 21.73
C SER A 167 -1.65 -2.20 21.18
N VAL A 168 -1.63 -3.26 21.99
CA VAL A 168 -2.20 -4.56 21.65
C VAL A 168 -3.59 -4.69 22.27
N TRP A 169 -4.56 -5.06 21.44
CA TRP A 169 -5.90 -5.42 21.86
C TRP A 169 -6.09 -6.92 21.65
N GLU A 170 -6.13 -7.66 22.75
CA GLU A 170 -6.34 -9.10 22.70
C GLU A 170 -7.81 -9.45 22.39
N SER A 171 -8.02 -10.67 21.89
CA SER A 171 -9.32 -11.32 21.84
C SER A 171 -9.72 -11.77 23.25
N SER A 172 -11.01 -12.02 23.50
CA SER A 172 -11.55 -12.26 24.86
C SER A 172 -10.89 -13.47 25.55
N ALA A 173 -11.14 -13.63 26.86
CA ALA A 173 -10.63 -14.75 27.67
C ALA A 173 -10.91 -16.16 27.09
N ALA A 174 -11.87 -16.30 26.16
CA ALA A 174 -12.12 -17.55 25.44
C ALA A 174 -10.99 -17.94 24.48
N SER A 175 -10.34 -16.96 23.81
CA SER A 175 -9.17 -17.20 22.96
C SER A 175 -7.93 -17.61 23.78
N LEU A 176 -7.83 -17.15 25.04
CA LEU A 176 -6.77 -17.59 25.96
C LEU A 176 -6.94 -19.06 26.40
N LEU A 177 -8.13 -19.62 26.25
CA LEU A 177 -8.44 -21.03 26.55
C LEU A 177 -8.36 -21.93 25.31
N GLY A 178 -7.87 -21.43 24.17
CA GLY A 178 -7.71 -22.21 22.94
C GLY A 178 -9.03 -22.60 22.27
N VAL A 179 -10.15 -21.97 22.65
CA VAL A 179 -11.45 -22.18 22.02
C VAL A 179 -11.62 -21.14 20.91
N ASP A 180 -11.65 -21.59 19.65
CA ASP A 180 -11.97 -20.72 18.52
C ASP A 180 -13.43 -20.29 18.60
N SER A 181 -13.66 -19.18 19.30
CA SER A 181 -14.98 -18.57 19.50
C SER A 181 -15.38 -17.61 18.38
N ARG A 182 -14.60 -17.56 17.28
CA ARG A 182 -14.81 -16.59 16.21
C ARG A 182 -15.96 -17.04 15.29
N PRO A 183 -16.68 -16.08 14.68
CA PRO A 183 -17.49 -16.38 13.51
C PRO A 183 -16.62 -17.04 12.43
N PRO A 184 -17.17 -17.89 11.54
CA PRO A 184 -16.44 -18.44 10.41
C PRO A 184 -15.61 -17.37 9.71
N ASP A 185 -14.36 -17.69 9.38
CA ASP A 185 -13.46 -16.82 8.62
C ASP A 185 -13.96 -16.74 7.17
N ASP A 186 -15.00 -15.94 6.97
CA ASP A 186 -15.43 -15.47 5.66
C ASP A 186 -15.05 -14.00 5.48
N TYR A 187 -14.98 -13.61 4.21
CA TYR A 187 -14.53 -12.27 3.81
C TYR A 187 -15.38 -11.13 4.41
N THR A 188 -16.65 -11.39 4.71
CA THR A 188 -17.56 -10.37 5.24
C THR A 188 -17.34 -10.17 6.72
N THR A 189 -17.20 -11.27 7.47
CA THR A 189 -16.92 -11.22 8.91
C THR A 189 -15.56 -10.59 9.16
N LEU A 190 -14.53 -10.93 8.36
CA LEU A 190 -13.20 -10.33 8.46
C LEU A 190 -13.21 -8.81 8.27
N GLN A 191 -13.83 -8.31 7.18
CA GLN A 191 -13.92 -6.87 6.94
C GLN A 191 -14.69 -6.13 8.03
N ALA A 192 -15.76 -6.73 8.56
CA ALA A 192 -16.50 -6.15 9.66
C ALA A 192 -15.62 -6.00 10.92
N ARG A 193 -14.80 -7.02 11.23
CA ARG A 193 -13.83 -6.96 12.35
C ARG A 193 -12.74 -5.92 12.09
N GLN A 194 -12.17 -5.86 10.88
CA GLN A 194 -11.21 -4.82 10.49
C GLN A 194 -11.80 -3.41 10.65
N THR A 195 -13.02 -3.19 10.15
CA THR A 195 -13.74 -1.91 10.27
C THR A 195 -13.95 -1.52 11.74
N ALA A 196 -14.34 -2.46 12.60
CA ALA A 196 -14.51 -2.19 14.02
C ALA A 196 -13.20 -1.78 14.71
N VAL A 197 -12.09 -2.44 14.35
CA VAL A 197 -10.74 -2.14 14.88
C VAL A 197 -10.26 -0.78 14.38
N MET A 198 -10.49 -0.45 13.11
CA MET A 198 -10.17 0.88 12.53
C MET A 198 -10.94 2.00 13.24
N ALA A 199 -12.23 1.81 13.49
CA ALA A 199 -13.05 2.78 14.21
C ALA A 199 -12.52 3.01 15.64
N ARG A 200 -12.19 1.94 16.36
CA ARG A 200 -11.58 2.01 17.70
C ARG A 200 -10.24 2.74 17.67
N ALA A 201 -9.39 2.46 16.68
CA ALA A 201 -8.10 3.13 16.53
C ALA A 201 -8.25 4.61 16.23
N LYS A 202 -9.23 5.01 15.42
CA LYS A 202 -9.51 6.42 15.18
C LYS A 202 -9.87 7.16 16.47
N SER A 203 -10.72 6.58 17.32
CA SER A 203 -11.02 7.17 18.62
C SER A 203 -9.78 7.29 19.52
N ALA A 204 -8.96 6.25 19.61
CA ALA A 204 -7.73 6.28 20.40
C ALA A 204 -6.67 7.28 19.85
N CYS A 205 -6.67 7.51 18.54
CA CYS A 205 -5.81 8.52 17.89
C CYS A 205 -6.17 9.95 18.33
N GLU A 206 -7.46 10.25 18.52
CA GLU A 206 -7.91 11.57 18.97
C GLU A 206 -7.36 11.92 20.35
N GLU A 207 -7.37 10.96 21.27
CA GLU A 207 -6.83 11.12 22.64
C GLU A 207 -5.31 11.32 22.64
N LYS A 208 -4.61 10.71 21.68
CA LYS A 208 -3.15 10.79 21.53
C LYS A 208 -2.68 12.02 20.74
N GLY A 209 -3.58 12.76 20.11
CA GLY A 209 -3.25 13.88 19.23
C GLY A 209 -2.55 13.44 17.94
N ILE A 210 -2.91 12.26 17.41
CA ILE A 210 -2.45 11.77 16.11
C ILE A 210 -3.23 12.50 15.00
N ASP A 211 -2.54 12.87 13.91
CA ASP A 211 -3.14 13.58 12.78
C ASP A 211 -3.74 12.64 11.74
N TRP A 212 -3.07 11.52 11.46
CA TRP A 212 -3.44 10.57 10.41
C TRP A 212 -3.45 9.13 10.90
N LEU A 213 -4.46 8.38 10.46
CA LEU A 213 -4.57 6.94 10.70
C LEU A 213 -4.57 6.18 9.38
N ILE A 214 -3.83 5.07 9.32
CA ILE A 214 -3.74 4.19 8.15
C ILE A 214 -4.02 2.75 8.58
N HIS A 215 -4.91 2.05 7.88
CA HIS A 215 -5.02 0.61 8.04
C HIS A 215 -4.05 -0.09 7.09
N ILE A 216 -3.19 -0.95 7.64
CA ILE A 216 -2.30 -1.82 6.88
C ILE A 216 -2.28 -3.22 7.49
N ASP A 217 -2.03 -4.23 6.66
CA ASP A 217 -1.98 -5.63 7.08
C ASP A 217 -0.55 -6.03 7.54
N ASP A 218 -0.43 -7.19 8.20
CA ASP A 218 0.85 -7.71 8.72
C ASP A 218 1.81 -8.23 7.64
N ASP A 219 1.36 -8.26 6.39
CA ASP A 219 2.15 -8.52 5.19
C ASP A 219 2.29 -7.26 4.32
N GLU A 220 2.05 -6.07 4.85
CA GLU A 220 2.18 -4.81 4.13
C GLU A 220 3.19 -3.87 4.78
N LEU A 221 4.02 -3.20 3.97
CA LEU A 221 4.88 -2.11 4.42
C LEU A 221 4.49 -0.78 3.76
N LEU A 222 4.49 0.30 4.53
CA LEU A 222 4.43 1.66 3.97
C LEU A 222 5.82 2.08 3.49
N TYR A 223 6.06 2.03 2.19
CA TYR A 223 7.34 2.36 1.57
C TYR A 223 7.34 3.75 0.96
N THR A 224 8.42 4.49 1.18
CA THR A 224 8.66 5.79 0.54
C THR A 224 9.94 5.70 -0.30
N PRO A 225 9.87 5.84 -1.64
CA PRO A 225 11.07 5.75 -2.49
C PRO A 225 12.15 6.81 -2.21
N GLN A 226 11.82 7.80 -1.39
CA GLN A 226 12.71 8.89 -1.01
C GLN A 226 13.15 8.81 0.44
N HIS A 227 12.78 7.74 1.15
CA HIS A 227 13.08 7.54 2.56
C HIS A 227 12.66 8.72 3.45
N ARG A 228 11.57 9.39 3.08
CA ARG A 228 10.90 10.37 3.93
C ARG A 228 9.96 9.63 4.87
N THR A 229 9.76 10.16 6.08
CA THR A 229 8.75 9.58 6.97
C THR A 229 7.35 9.80 6.40
N ILE A 230 6.42 8.94 6.78
CA ILE A 230 5.02 9.03 6.35
C ILE A 230 4.40 10.34 6.81
N GLY A 231 4.69 10.76 8.05
CA GLY A 231 4.25 12.04 8.58
C GLY A 231 4.72 13.25 7.77
N ASP A 232 5.95 13.21 7.27
CA ASP A 232 6.54 14.25 6.43
C ASP A 232 5.80 14.46 5.10
N LEU A 233 5.27 13.37 4.54
CA LEU A 233 4.53 13.35 3.28
C LEU A 233 3.07 13.72 3.52
N LEU A 234 2.43 13.18 4.56
CA LEU A 234 1.04 13.48 4.89
C LEU A 234 0.83 14.90 5.44
N ALA A 235 1.85 15.52 6.05
CA ALA A 235 1.82 16.94 6.41
C ALA A 235 1.69 17.87 5.20
N ALA A 236 2.15 17.43 4.02
CA ALA A 236 2.07 18.21 2.79
C ALA A 236 0.71 18.07 2.08
N VAL A 237 -0.15 17.16 2.53
CA VAL A 237 -1.50 17.01 1.98
C VAL A 237 -2.33 18.24 2.42
N PRO A 238 -2.98 18.97 1.48
CA PRO A 238 -3.80 20.12 1.83
C PRO A 238 -4.94 19.76 2.79
N SER A 239 -5.29 20.69 3.68
CA SER A 239 -6.34 20.49 4.70
C SER A 239 -7.72 20.20 4.12
N ALA A 240 -7.99 20.61 2.88
CA ALA A 240 -9.23 20.30 2.16
C ALA A 240 -9.41 18.79 1.88
N PHE A 241 -8.32 18.02 1.80
CA PHE A 241 -8.41 16.57 1.61
C PHE A 241 -8.46 15.86 2.97
N LEU A 242 -9.53 15.10 3.19
CA LEU A 242 -9.73 14.33 4.43
C LEU A 242 -9.11 12.93 4.35
N GLN A 243 -8.85 12.46 3.14
CA GLN A 243 -8.30 11.14 2.86
C GLN A 243 -7.17 11.24 1.84
N ALA A 244 -6.14 10.41 2.00
CA ALA A 244 -5.10 10.20 0.99
C ALA A 244 -5.10 8.73 0.57
N TYR A 245 -5.33 8.47 -0.72
CA TYR A 245 -5.25 7.13 -1.30
C TYR A 245 -3.80 6.76 -1.59
N LEU A 246 -3.39 5.60 -1.09
CA LEU A 246 -2.05 5.04 -1.21
C LEU A 246 -2.10 3.86 -2.20
N PRO A 247 -1.42 3.94 -3.35
CA PRO A 247 -1.37 2.81 -4.28
C PRO A 247 -0.62 1.63 -3.66
N ASN A 248 -1.02 0.42 -4.05
CA ASN A 248 -0.27 -0.78 -3.74
C ASN A 248 0.70 -1.15 -4.87
N VAL A 249 1.76 -1.84 -4.47
CA VAL A 249 2.73 -2.53 -5.33
C VAL A 249 2.94 -3.92 -4.75
N GLU A 250 3.27 -4.90 -5.57
CA GLU A 250 3.45 -6.29 -5.09
C GLU A 250 4.93 -6.65 -4.97
N ALA A 251 5.32 -7.24 -3.85
CA ALA A 251 6.66 -7.80 -3.67
C ALA A 251 6.91 -8.91 -4.71
N VAL A 252 8.13 -8.93 -5.26
CA VAL A 252 8.61 -10.02 -6.12
C VAL A 252 9.77 -10.70 -5.41
N TYR A 253 9.63 -11.98 -5.11
CA TYR A 253 10.62 -12.70 -4.32
C TYR A 253 11.73 -13.28 -5.20
N ASN A 254 12.94 -13.27 -4.64
CA ASN A 254 14.13 -13.79 -5.33
C ASN A 254 14.13 -15.32 -5.46
N SER A 255 13.55 -16.02 -4.47
CA SER A 255 13.54 -17.48 -4.41
C SER A 255 12.26 -17.99 -3.73
N PRO A 256 11.81 -19.22 -4.01
CA PRO A 256 10.74 -19.86 -3.26
C PRO A 256 11.11 -20.29 -1.84
N GLU A 257 12.40 -20.33 -1.51
CA GLU A 257 12.92 -20.60 -0.18
C GLU A 257 13.02 -19.33 0.69
N VAL A 258 12.33 -18.24 0.31
CA VAL A 258 12.30 -17.00 1.09
C VAL A 258 11.69 -17.24 2.47
N GLU A 259 12.47 -16.97 3.52
CA GLU A 259 12.03 -17.09 4.91
C GLU A 259 11.66 -15.73 5.50
N SER A 260 12.54 -14.73 5.36
CA SER A 260 12.23 -13.35 5.76
C SER A 260 11.77 -12.55 4.56
N CYS A 261 10.45 -12.44 4.42
CA CYS A 261 9.80 -11.77 3.29
C CYS A 261 10.23 -10.32 3.16
N PHE A 262 10.30 -9.59 4.26
CA PHE A 262 10.67 -8.18 4.23
C PHE A 262 12.15 -7.99 3.92
N GLU A 263 13.03 -8.76 4.54
CA GLU A 263 14.48 -8.53 4.43
C GLU A 263 15.08 -9.05 3.12
N GLN A 264 14.50 -10.10 2.53
CA GLN A 264 15.04 -10.76 1.33
C GLN A 264 14.39 -10.28 0.02
N THR A 265 13.39 -9.40 0.10
CA THR A 265 12.77 -8.77 -1.08
C THR A 265 13.48 -7.46 -1.40
N ASP A 266 13.96 -7.35 -2.63
CA ASP A 266 14.65 -6.17 -3.15
C ASP A 266 13.96 -5.56 -4.38
N LYS A 267 12.87 -6.17 -4.86
CA LYS A 267 12.08 -5.67 -6.00
C LYS A 267 10.58 -5.71 -5.74
N VAL A 268 9.88 -4.74 -6.31
CA VAL A 268 8.42 -4.69 -6.36
C VAL A 268 7.94 -4.52 -7.78
N ASN A 269 6.81 -5.13 -8.10
CA ASN A 269 6.09 -4.92 -9.34
C ASN A 269 5.20 -3.67 -9.21
N LEU A 270 5.35 -2.72 -10.13
CA LEU A 270 4.55 -1.50 -10.21
C LEU A 270 3.33 -1.66 -11.13
N ASN A 271 3.31 -2.67 -12.00
CA ASN A 271 2.28 -2.83 -13.01
C ASN A 271 1.05 -3.54 -12.46
N ARG A 272 0.04 -2.74 -12.09
CA ARG A 272 -1.23 -3.21 -11.52
C ARG A 272 -1.99 -4.24 -12.35
N TYR A 273 -1.74 -4.33 -13.66
CA TYR A 273 -2.39 -5.31 -14.54
C TYR A 273 -1.76 -6.70 -14.43
N THR A 274 -0.59 -6.79 -13.80
CA THR A 274 0.17 -8.03 -13.60
C THR A 274 0.26 -8.41 -12.12
N PHE A 275 -0.51 -7.73 -11.26
CA PHE A 275 -0.68 -8.10 -9.86
C PHE A 275 -1.40 -9.44 -9.74
N GLN A 276 -0.96 -10.26 -8.80
CA GLN A 276 -1.39 -11.64 -8.60
C GLN A 276 -2.45 -11.80 -7.51
N SER A 277 -2.65 -10.77 -6.72
CA SER A 277 -3.40 -10.90 -5.48
C SER A 277 -4.26 -9.69 -5.14
N TYR A 278 -3.77 -8.49 -5.42
CA TYR A 278 -4.32 -7.31 -4.78
C TYR A 278 -4.06 -6.04 -5.61
N ALA A 279 -5.06 -5.19 -5.79
CA ALA A 279 -4.95 -3.98 -6.63
C ALA A 279 -5.68 -2.74 -6.09
N ASN A 280 -6.19 -2.80 -4.85
CA ASN A 280 -7.10 -1.79 -4.33
C ASN A 280 -6.42 -0.70 -3.49
N GLY A 281 -5.10 -0.78 -3.24
CA GLY A 281 -4.40 0.19 -2.39
C GLY A 281 -4.91 0.22 -0.94
N LYS A 282 -4.55 1.27 -0.21
CA LYS A 282 -5.09 1.62 1.12
C LYS A 282 -5.37 3.12 1.18
N SER A 283 -5.87 3.60 2.31
CA SER A 283 -6.02 5.02 2.54
C SER A 283 -5.58 5.45 3.94
N ALA A 284 -5.00 6.64 4.00
CA ALA A 284 -4.80 7.39 5.22
C ALA A 284 -5.99 8.35 5.41
N VAL A 285 -6.50 8.45 6.64
CA VAL A 285 -7.59 9.39 6.99
C VAL A 285 -7.12 10.41 8.01
N ARG A 286 -7.60 11.66 7.90
CA ARG A 286 -7.40 12.66 8.94
C ARG A 286 -8.24 12.30 10.16
N VAL A 287 -7.58 12.14 11.30
CA VAL A 287 -8.22 11.81 12.58
C VAL A 287 -9.20 12.92 13.01
N ALA A 288 -8.87 14.18 12.74
CA ALA A 288 -9.71 15.34 13.06
C ALA A 288 -11.08 15.35 12.35
N ALA A 289 -11.28 14.54 11.30
CA ALA A 289 -12.57 14.43 10.62
C ALA A 289 -13.56 13.62 11.48
N LYS A 290 -14.43 14.31 12.23
CA LYS A 290 -15.32 13.70 13.24
C LYS A 290 -16.43 12.82 12.66
N GLU A 291 -16.91 13.13 11.47
CA GLU A 291 -18.03 12.42 10.82
C GLU A 291 -17.57 11.36 9.82
N VAL A 292 -16.33 10.88 9.95
CA VAL A 292 -15.74 9.92 9.03
C VAL A 292 -15.63 8.55 9.67
N HIS A 293 -16.10 7.52 8.95
CA HIS A 293 -16.10 6.13 9.38
C HIS A 293 -15.46 5.20 8.35
N PRO A 294 -14.92 4.04 8.77
CA PRO A 294 -14.32 3.09 7.83
C PRO A 294 -15.37 2.48 6.91
N ALA A 295 -15.04 2.34 5.62
CA ALA A 295 -15.86 1.72 4.59
C ALA A 295 -15.12 0.50 4.03
N GLY A 296 -14.96 -0.52 4.89
CA GLY A 296 -14.04 -1.63 4.67
C GLY A 296 -12.57 -1.25 4.93
N PRO A 297 -11.63 -2.17 4.67
CA PRO A 297 -10.21 -2.02 5.03
C PRO A 297 -9.42 -1.05 4.14
N HIS A 298 -10.02 -0.52 3.07
CA HIS A 298 -9.31 0.25 2.05
C HIS A 298 -9.66 1.74 2.06
N LEU A 299 -10.85 2.11 2.52
CA LEU A 299 -11.44 3.44 2.31
C LEU A 299 -12.23 3.89 3.53
N TRP A 300 -12.51 5.18 3.55
CA TRP A 300 -13.35 5.85 4.55
C TRP A 300 -14.46 6.63 3.84
N ARG A 301 -15.56 6.85 4.57
CA ARG A 301 -16.74 7.60 4.08
C ARG A 301 -17.26 8.55 5.14
N ASP A 302 -18.03 9.54 4.68
CA ASP A 302 -18.71 10.48 5.57
C ASP A 302 -19.94 9.84 6.26
N SER A 303 -20.59 10.58 7.15
CA SER A 303 -21.79 10.15 7.89
C SER A 303 -22.97 9.76 6.99
N LEU A 304 -23.00 10.22 5.74
CA LEU A 304 -24.00 9.91 4.73
C LEU A 304 -23.58 8.76 3.79
N ASN A 305 -22.46 8.09 4.10
CA ASN A 305 -21.88 7.00 3.31
C ASN A 305 -21.46 7.44 1.89
N GLN A 306 -21.05 8.71 1.75
CA GLN A 306 -20.49 9.27 0.52
C GLN A 306 -18.96 9.25 0.55
N ASP A 307 -18.37 9.28 -0.65
CA ASP A 307 -16.92 9.30 -0.81
C ASP A 307 -16.33 10.63 -0.30
N LEU A 308 -15.22 10.54 0.42
CA LEU A 308 -14.52 11.71 0.96
C LEU A 308 -13.76 12.46 -0.12
N GLN A 309 -13.54 13.77 0.13
CA GLN A 309 -12.56 14.54 -0.63
C GLN A 309 -11.17 13.93 -0.44
N SER A 310 -10.73 13.19 -1.46
CA SER A 310 -9.53 12.35 -1.42
C SER A 310 -8.46 12.88 -2.36
N VAL A 311 -7.22 12.89 -1.89
CA VAL A 311 -6.06 13.05 -2.78
C VAL A 311 -5.58 11.66 -3.20
N HIS A 312 -5.34 11.48 -4.49
CA HIS A 312 -4.88 10.24 -5.09
C HIS A 312 -3.37 10.30 -5.31
N LEU A 313 -2.59 9.65 -4.42
CA LEU A 313 -1.13 9.73 -4.46
C LEU A 313 -0.52 8.92 -5.62
N ASP A 314 -1.32 8.13 -6.32
CA ASP A 314 -0.97 7.43 -7.57
C ASP A 314 -0.98 8.34 -8.80
N GLN A 315 -1.68 9.49 -8.74
CA GLN A 315 -1.83 10.44 -9.85
C GLN A 315 -0.73 11.51 -9.88
N GLU A 316 0.28 11.36 -9.03
CA GLU A 316 1.43 12.25 -8.97
C GLU A 316 2.28 12.08 -10.25
N PRO A 317 2.72 13.19 -10.89
CA PRO A 317 3.45 13.14 -12.16
C PRO A 317 4.84 12.47 -12.09
N PHE A 318 5.27 12.04 -10.89
CA PHE A 318 6.59 11.49 -10.59
C PHE A 318 6.52 10.11 -9.90
N GLY A 319 5.38 9.44 -9.98
CA GLY A 319 5.10 8.20 -9.25
C GLY A 319 4.74 8.46 -7.79
N ALA A 320 4.26 7.40 -7.13
CA ALA A 320 3.68 7.52 -5.80
C ALA A 320 4.74 7.87 -4.72
N PRO A 321 4.50 8.90 -3.89
CA PRO A 321 5.41 9.27 -2.81
C PRO A 321 5.34 8.31 -1.62
N ILE A 322 4.21 7.63 -1.44
CA ILE A 322 3.97 6.55 -0.49
C ILE A 322 3.37 5.39 -1.28
N MET A 323 3.85 4.18 -1.04
CA MET A 323 3.30 2.94 -1.60
C MET A 323 3.05 1.94 -0.49
N VAL A 324 2.00 1.14 -0.66
CA VAL A 324 1.77 -0.05 0.16
C VAL A 324 2.43 -1.22 -0.56
N VAL A 325 3.58 -1.68 -0.05
CA VAL A 325 4.24 -2.86 -0.60
C VAL A 325 3.58 -4.09 0.02
N HIS A 326 2.93 -4.89 -0.80
CA HIS A 326 2.22 -6.09 -0.36
C HIS A 326 3.08 -7.34 -0.54
N TYR A 327 3.44 -7.96 0.58
CA TYR A 327 4.22 -9.20 0.70
C TYR A 327 3.30 -10.42 0.78
N GLU A 328 2.29 -10.44 -0.09
CA GLU A 328 1.27 -11.48 -0.09
C GLU A 328 1.87 -12.87 -0.31
N SER A 329 1.32 -13.85 0.43
CA SER A 329 1.62 -15.28 0.27
C SER A 329 3.09 -15.62 0.54
N CYS A 330 3.78 -14.83 1.37
CA CYS A 330 5.13 -15.12 1.84
C CYS A 330 5.15 -15.23 3.38
N PRO A 331 5.93 -16.16 3.97
CA PRO A 331 6.73 -17.19 3.29
C PRO A 331 5.82 -18.26 2.63
N PHE A 332 6.42 -19.20 1.91
CA PHE A 332 5.68 -20.26 1.22
C PHE A 332 4.68 -20.99 2.13
N SER A 333 5.02 -21.23 3.41
CA SER A 333 4.10 -21.85 4.37
C SER A 333 2.81 -21.04 4.59
N ARG A 334 2.88 -19.70 4.63
CA ARG A 334 1.70 -18.84 4.76
C ARG A 334 0.77 -18.97 3.55
N TRP A 335 1.32 -19.16 2.35
CA TRP A 335 0.53 -19.51 1.18
C TRP A 335 -0.15 -20.88 1.34
N GLN A 336 0.59 -21.89 1.80
CA GLN A 336 0.04 -23.23 2.01
C GLN A 336 -1.15 -23.19 2.96
N ASP A 337 -1.00 -22.58 4.14
CA ASP A 337 -2.04 -22.50 5.15
C ASP A 337 -3.29 -21.77 4.61
N LYS A 338 -3.09 -20.59 4.03
CA LYS A 338 -4.16 -19.77 3.46
C LYS A 338 -4.97 -20.52 2.41
N PHE A 339 -4.30 -21.11 1.43
CA PHE A 339 -5.00 -21.77 0.33
C PHE A 339 -5.53 -23.15 0.70
N TRP A 340 -4.95 -23.81 1.70
CA TRP A 340 -5.51 -25.02 2.28
C TRP A 340 -6.87 -24.75 2.92
N GLU A 341 -6.98 -23.68 3.73
CA GLU A 341 -8.24 -23.24 4.33
C GLU A 341 -9.27 -22.88 3.25
N LEU A 342 -8.86 -22.08 2.25
CA LEU A 342 -9.70 -21.69 1.11
C LEU A 342 -10.07 -22.86 0.18
N GLY A 343 -9.51 -24.05 0.36
CA GLY A 343 -9.84 -25.24 -0.43
C GLY A 343 -11.31 -25.66 -0.36
N ASN A 344 -12.09 -25.17 0.60
CA ASN A 344 -13.54 -25.42 0.68
C ASN A 344 -14.39 -24.46 -0.19
N THR A 345 -13.77 -23.53 -0.91
CA THR A 345 -14.47 -22.50 -1.69
C THR A 345 -15.27 -23.12 -2.85
N SER A 346 -16.53 -22.70 -3.03
CA SER A 346 -17.39 -23.25 -4.10
C SER A 346 -16.88 -22.89 -5.51
N PRO A 347 -17.14 -23.73 -6.53
CA PRO A 347 -16.77 -23.42 -7.92
C PRO A 347 -17.31 -22.07 -8.42
N GLU A 348 -18.53 -21.70 -8.01
CA GLU A 348 -19.16 -20.41 -8.38
C GLU A 348 -18.45 -19.22 -7.75
N SER A 349 -17.82 -19.42 -6.60
CA SER A 349 -17.04 -18.38 -5.92
C SER A 349 -15.66 -18.27 -6.55
N ILE A 350 -15.01 -19.40 -6.88
CA ILE A 350 -13.71 -19.44 -7.57
C ILE A 350 -13.80 -18.75 -8.94
N SER A 351 -14.87 -18.98 -9.71
CA SER A 351 -15.01 -18.40 -11.06
C SER A 351 -15.12 -16.87 -11.07
N ARG A 352 -15.46 -16.26 -9.93
CA ARG A 352 -15.57 -14.80 -9.75
C ARG A 352 -14.28 -14.15 -9.27
N ILE A 353 -13.28 -14.93 -8.88
CA ILE A 353 -12.00 -14.40 -8.43
C ILE A 353 -11.22 -13.90 -9.66
N PRO A 354 -10.88 -12.60 -9.73
CA PRO A 354 -10.25 -12.02 -10.91
C PRO A 354 -8.79 -12.48 -11.07
N PHE A 355 -8.17 -12.96 -10.00
CA PHE A 355 -6.76 -13.31 -9.95
C PHE A 355 -6.52 -14.79 -10.32
N PRO A 356 -5.82 -15.09 -11.43
CA PRO A 356 -5.51 -16.46 -11.82
C PRO A 356 -4.69 -17.22 -10.77
N PHE A 357 -3.75 -16.55 -10.10
CA PHE A 357 -2.97 -17.13 -9.01
C PHE A 357 -3.86 -17.69 -7.90
N TYR A 358 -4.86 -16.94 -7.44
CA TYR A 358 -5.81 -17.42 -6.42
C TYR A 358 -6.61 -18.61 -6.93
N ARG A 359 -7.18 -18.52 -8.14
CA ARG A 359 -7.97 -19.62 -8.72
C ARG A 359 -7.15 -20.90 -8.80
N LYS A 360 -5.93 -20.83 -9.33
CA LYS A 360 -5.03 -22.00 -9.41
C LYS A 360 -4.63 -22.53 -8.04
N SER A 361 -4.31 -21.65 -7.09
CA SER A 361 -3.92 -22.07 -5.74
C SER A 361 -5.07 -22.78 -5.01
N ILE A 362 -6.29 -22.24 -5.08
CA ILE A 362 -7.49 -22.89 -4.50
C ILE A 362 -7.75 -24.24 -5.16
N SER A 363 -7.74 -24.29 -6.50
CA SER A 363 -7.98 -25.54 -7.23
C SER A 363 -6.93 -26.61 -6.92
N GLN A 364 -5.65 -26.24 -6.79
CA GLN A 364 -4.60 -27.17 -6.39
C GLN A 364 -4.85 -27.71 -4.99
N MET A 365 -5.20 -26.86 -4.03
CA MET A 365 -5.49 -27.30 -2.66
C MET A 365 -6.76 -28.15 -2.57
N GLN A 366 -7.76 -27.90 -3.42
CA GLN A 366 -8.93 -28.78 -3.58
C GLN A 366 -8.54 -30.17 -4.03
N THR A 367 -7.68 -30.27 -5.05
CA THR A 367 -7.12 -31.54 -5.50
C THR A 367 -6.40 -32.23 -4.36
N CYS A 368 -5.48 -31.55 -3.67
CA CYS A 368 -4.71 -32.14 -2.58
C CYS A 368 -5.57 -32.58 -1.39
N ARG A 369 -6.70 -31.91 -1.12
CA ARG A 369 -7.67 -32.33 -0.08
C ARG A 369 -8.51 -33.53 -0.48
N SER A 370 -8.86 -33.66 -1.76
CA SER A 370 -9.65 -34.78 -2.28
C SER A 370 -8.87 -36.10 -2.29
N VAL A 371 -7.54 -35.98 -2.34
CA VAL A 371 -6.60 -37.09 -2.36
C VAL A 371 -6.26 -37.44 -0.91
N GLY A 372 -7.02 -38.38 -0.32
CA GLY A 372 -6.66 -38.95 0.98
C GLY A 372 -5.26 -39.62 0.95
N LYS A 373 -4.82 -40.18 2.08
CA LYS A 373 -3.47 -40.78 2.28
C LYS A 373 -3.07 -41.90 1.29
N ASP A 374 -3.96 -42.36 0.41
CA ASP A 374 -3.84 -43.60 -0.38
C ASP A 374 -3.37 -43.43 -1.84
N GLN A 375 -3.18 -42.21 -2.35
CA GLN A 375 -2.53 -41.99 -3.66
C GLN A 375 -1.17 -41.30 -3.51
N SER A 376 -0.27 -41.56 -4.45
CA SER A 376 1.02 -40.88 -4.49
C SER A 376 0.81 -39.38 -4.72
N LEU A 377 0.94 -38.60 -3.63
CA LEU A 377 0.83 -37.13 -3.61
C LEU A 377 1.68 -36.47 -4.71
N SER A 378 2.81 -37.08 -5.08
CA SER A 378 3.68 -36.60 -6.15
C SER A 378 3.04 -36.60 -7.54
N SER A 379 2.21 -37.61 -7.86
CA SER A 379 1.59 -37.74 -9.19
C SER A 379 0.52 -36.67 -9.48
N LEU A 380 0.02 -36.01 -8.43
CA LEU A 380 -1.01 -34.97 -8.49
C LEU A 380 -0.48 -33.59 -8.16
N GLY A 381 0.84 -33.45 -8.03
CA GLY A 381 1.50 -32.19 -7.71
C GLY A 381 1.20 -31.69 -6.29
N CYS A 382 0.90 -32.59 -5.37
CA CYS A 382 0.58 -32.30 -3.97
C CYS A 382 1.76 -32.55 -3.02
N ASP A 383 2.91 -32.99 -3.54
CA ASP A 383 4.16 -32.97 -2.81
C ASP A 383 4.70 -31.53 -2.67
N GLN A 384 5.59 -31.32 -1.70
CA GLN A 384 6.12 -30.00 -1.37
C GLN A 384 6.84 -29.33 -2.55
N ALA A 385 7.57 -30.09 -3.37
CA ALA A 385 8.32 -29.52 -4.48
C ALA A 385 7.38 -29.02 -5.58
N SER A 386 6.33 -29.78 -5.90
CA SER A 386 5.31 -29.37 -6.87
C SER A 386 4.53 -28.14 -6.42
N LEU A 387 4.12 -28.08 -5.15
CA LEU A 387 3.43 -26.93 -4.59
C LEU A 387 4.31 -25.68 -4.58
N MET A 388 5.58 -25.84 -4.21
CA MET A 388 6.56 -24.76 -4.22
C MET A 388 6.87 -24.28 -5.64
N GLN A 389 6.88 -25.18 -6.62
CA GLN A 389 6.97 -24.82 -8.03
C GLN A 389 5.78 -23.95 -8.45
N LEU A 390 4.54 -24.37 -8.16
CA LEU A 390 3.33 -23.59 -8.45
C LEU A 390 3.43 -22.19 -7.85
N TRP A 391 3.80 -22.07 -6.59
CA TRP A 391 3.99 -20.77 -5.94
C TRP A 391 5.06 -19.92 -6.67
N SER A 392 6.21 -20.53 -7.00
CA SER A 392 7.34 -19.84 -7.62
C SER A 392 7.00 -19.25 -8.99
N GLU A 393 6.16 -19.92 -9.77
CA GLU A 393 5.71 -19.48 -11.09
C GLU A 393 4.90 -18.17 -11.04
N TRP A 394 4.37 -17.80 -9.88
CA TRP A 394 3.58 -16.58 -9.71
C TRP A 394 4.28 -15.50 -8.91
N LYS A 395 5.03 -15.89 -7.89
CA LYS A 395 5.54 -14.98 -6.84
C LYS A 395 7.00 -14.59 -6.98
N THR A 396 7.72 -15.18 -7.94
CA THR A 396 9.14 -14.88 -8.20
C THR A 396 9.35 -14.32 -9.61
N ALA A 397 10.59 -13.99 -9.95
CA ALA A 397 11.01 -13.62 -11.31
C ALA A 397 10.70 -14.70 -12.39
N ARG A 398 10.32 -15.92 -11.99
CA ARG A 398 9.85 -16.97 -12.92
C ARG A 398 8.49 -16.67 -13.56
N ASN A 399 7.74 -15.71 -13.02
CA ASN A 399 6.43 -15.33 -13.55
C ASN A 399 6.60 -14.63 -14.91
N PRO A 400 6.12 -15.22 -16.02
CA PRO A 400 6.32 -14.67 -17.36
C PRO A 400 5.53 -13.39 -17.61
N ALA A 401 4.58 -13.03 -16.74
CA ALA A 401 3.86 -11.76 -16.82
C ALA A 401 4.69 -10.58 -16.30
N LEU A 402 5.74 -10.83 -15.50
CA LEU A 402 6.62 -9.79 -14.99
C LEU A 402 7.62 -9.37 -16.07
N LYS A 403 7.78 -8.06 -16.23
CA LYS A 403 8.76 -7.47 -17.14
C LYS A 403 9.70 -6.59 -16.34
N GLU A 404 10.99 -6.57 -16.70
CA GLU A 404 11.98 -5.77 -15.96
C GLU A 404 11.62 -4.27 -15.92
N GLU A 405 10.97 -3.75 -16.97
CA GLU A 405 10.47 -2.36 -17.03
C GLU A 405 9.35 -2.05 -16.02
N ASP A 406 8.66 -3.07 -15.52
CA ASP A 406 7.60 -2.95 -14.51
C ASP A 406 8.13 -3.15 -13.08
N LEU A 407 9.41 -3.53 -12.92
CA LEU A 407 10.04 -3.78 -11.63
C LEU A 407 10.79 -2.54 -11.13
N MET A 408 10.57 -2.22 -9.86
CA MET A 408 11.29 -1.18 -9.15
C MET A 408 12.10 -1.79 -8.01
N PRO A 409 13.42 -1.49 -7.91
CA PRO A 409 14.19 -1.88 -6.74
C PRO A 409 13.69 -1.15 -5.50
N ILE A 410 13.63 -1.86 -4.38
CA ILE A 410 13.39 -1.28 -3.05
C ILE A 410 14.66 -1.41 -2.22
N HIS A 411 15.01 -0.35 -1.50
CA HIS A 411 16.18 -0.33 -0.64
C HIS A 411 15.75 0.05 0.78
N ILE A 412 15.71 -0.93 1.67
CA ILE A 412 15.37 -0.70 3.07
C ILE A 412 16.63 -1.00 3.90
N PRO A 413 17.11 -0.06 4.74
CA PRO A 413 18.32 -0.24 5.52
C PRO A 413 18.04 -1.14 6.75
N TRP A 414 17.83 -2.44 6.51
CA TRP A 414 17.44 -3.39 7.55
C TRP A 414 18.45 -3.50 8.69
N GLU A 415 19.75 -3.34 8.41
CA GLU A 415 20.79 -3.28 9.44
C GLU A 415 20.57 -2.14 10.42
N ASP A 416 20.30 -0.93 9.92
CA ASP A 416 20.02 0.24 10.75
C ASP A 416 18.75 0.03 11.60
N ILE A 417 17.71 -0.53 10.99
CA ILE A 417 16.42 -0.79 11.66
C ILE A 417 16.55 -1.83 12.79
N ARG A 418 17.40 -2.85 12.62
CA ARG A 418 17.66 -3.86 13.66
C ARG A 418 18.52 -3.34 14.82
N ASN A 419 19.27 -2.27 14.60
CA ASN A 419 20.18 -1.68 15.57
C ASN A 419 19.59 -0.46 16.29
N ALA A 420 18.55 0.17 15.74
CA ALA A 420 17.80 1.28 16.34
C ALA A 420 16.87 0.81 17.46
#